data_AF-A0A6G7RSW4-F1
#
_entry.id   AF-A0A6G7RSW4-F1
#
_cell.length_a   1.000
_cell.length_b   1.000
_cell.length_c   1.000
_cell.angle_alpha   90.00
_cell.angle_beta   90.00
_cell.angle_gamma   90.00
#
_symmetry.space_group_name_H-M   'P 1'
#
loop_
_entity.id
_entity.type
_entity.pdbx_description
1 polymer ?
#
loop_
_entity_poly.entity_id
_entity_poly.type
_entity_poly.pdbx_seq_one_letter_code
_entity_poly.pdbx_strand_id
1 'polypeptide(L)'
;MNQKLTIILLFFVTICMSQEVTVDSQVYQVKQNTVLLNGIDVTNDLNQVQKEKIMSLAKLKREQLKNEEKALKQAKKDAKAAKKQEKELKRIKKAQKKTDAALKKKEKTLAKKEKAEEQLKEATKELDKAKDKYNKLKRKDKIDADDELKWQDKLEKLIEKVDKAEKKLKKL
;
A
#
# COMPACT_ATOMS: atom_id res chain seq x y z
N MET A 1 -40.06 -13.95 -16.12
CA MET A 1 -40.72 -13.07 -15.12
C MET A 1 -39.81 -11.89 -14.87
N ASN A 2 -40.34 -10.67 -14.69
CA ASN A 2 -39.73 -9.49 -14.03
C ASN A 2 -39.94 -8.15 -14.77
N GLN A 3 -40.50 -8.12 -15.98
CA GLN A 3 -40.88 -6.85 -16.62
C GLN A 3 -42.02 -6.14 -15.86
N LYS A 4 -42.91 -6.91 -15.21
CA LYS A 4 -43.96 -6.39 -14.32
C LYS A 4 -43.41 -5.84 -12.99
N LEU A 5 -42.25 -6.32 -12.52
CA LEU A 5 -41.64 -5.89 -11.25
C LEU A 5 -40.91 -4.55 -11.41
N THR A 6 -40.33 -4.28 -12.59
CA THR A 6 -39.64 -3.01 -12.89
C THR A 6 -40.62 -1.84 -13.05
N ILE A 7 -41.83 -2.07 -13.56
CA ILE A 7 -42.85 -1.02 -13.74
C ILE A 7 -43.44 -0.56 -12.40
N ILE A 8 -43.55 -1.46 -11.42
CA ILE A 8 -44.02 -1.13 -10.07
C ILE A 8 -43.02 -0.24 -9.31
N LEU A 9 -41.71 -0.42 -9.55
CA LEU A 9 -40.67 0.43 -8.97
C LEU A 9 -40.64 1.83 -9.60
N LEU A 10 -41.06 1.98 -10.87
CA LEU A 10 -41.10 3.26 -11.57
C LEU A 10 -42.31 4.13 -11.16
N PHE A 11 -43.41 3.51 -10.72
CA PHE A 11 -44.62 4.22 -10.27
C PHE A 11 -44.54 4.76 -8.83
N PHE A 12 -43.61 4.26 -8.01
CA PHE A 12 -43.45 4.75 -6.63
C PHE A 12 -42.61 6.04 -6.53
N VAL A 13 -41.90 6.41 -7.60
CA VAL A 13 -41.02 7.59 -7.64
C VAL A 13 -41.80 8.89 -7.87
N THR A 14 -43.06 8.82 -8.31
CA THR A 14 -43.90 10.00 -8.61
C THR A 14 -44.78 10.46 -7.44
N ILE A 15 -44.79 9.75 -6.30
CA ILE A 15 -45.59 10.17 -5.15
C ILE A 15 -44.87 11.32 -4.42
N CYS A 16 -45.22 12.52 -4.88
CA CYS A 16 -45.27 13.78 -4.16
C CYS A 16 -43.98 14.27 -3.49
N MET A 17 -43.36 15.25 -4.15
CA MET A 17 -42.54 16.32 -3.56
C MET A 17 -43.39 17.22 -2.63
N SER A 18 -44.03 16.63 -1.62
CA SER A 18 -44.87 17.30 -0.64
C SER A 18 -44.08 17.40 0.66
N GLN A 19 -43.87 18.62 1.18
CA GLN A 19 -43.20 18.83 2.45
C GLN A 19 -44.22 18.91 3.58
N GLU A 20 -44.10 18.03 4.58
CA GLU A 20 -44.93 18.06 5.77
C GLU A 20 -44.34 19.00 6.83
N VAL A 21 -45.17 19.92 7.32
CA VAL A 21 -44.82 20.89 8.36
C VAL A 21 -45.91 20.93 9.42
N THR A 22 -45.50 20.97 10.68
CA THR A 22 -46.42 21.03 11.82
C THR A 22 -46.49 22.47 12.30
N VAL A 23 -47.68 23.05 12.29
CA VAL A 23 -47.96 24.40 12.80
C VAL A 23 -49.21 24.30 13.66
N ASP A 24 -49.13 24.81 14.88
CA ASP A 24 -50.26 24.90 15.82
C ASP A 24 -50.99 23.55 16.00
N SER A 25 -50.20 22.47 16.17
CA SER A 25 -50.65 21.07 16.32
C SER A 25 -51.34 20.43 15.11
N GLN A 26 -51.36 21.11 13.96
CA GLN A 26 -51.86 20.58 12.69
C GLN A 26 -50.71 20.27 11.73
N VAL A 27 -50.85 19.19 10.96
CA VAL A 27 -49.86 18.76 9.96
C VAL A 27 -50.32 19.21 8.58
N TYR A 28 -49.58 20.14 7.99
CA TYR A 28 -49.84 20.67 6.66
C TYR A 28 -48.88 20.06 5.64
N GLN A 29 -49.39 19.74 4.46
CA GLN A 29 -48.64 19.28 3.30
C GLN A 29 -48.46 20.43 2.31
N VAL A 30 -47.21 20.88 2.13
CA VAL A 30 -46.88 21.99 1.22
C VAL A 30 -46.40 21.44 -0.12
N LYS A 31 -47.13 21.76 -1.18
CA LYS A 31 -46.78 21.43 -2.57
C LYS A 31 -46.65 22.72 -3.38
N GLN A 32 -45.42 23.09 -3.71
CA GLN A 32 -45.10 24.35 -4.41
C GLN A 32 -45.66 25.58 -3.68
N ASN A 33 -46.88 26.02 -4.03
CA ASN A 33 -47.54 27.19 -3.47
C ASN A 33 -48.89 26.86 -2.79
N THR A 34 -49.26 25.58 -2.75
CA THR A 34 -50.51 25.08 -2.17
C THR A 34 -50.24 24.47 -0.80
N VAL A 35 -51.08 24.82 0.17
CA VAL A 35 -51.09 24.25 1.52
C VAL A 35 -52.29 23.33 1.63
N LEU A 36 -52.01 22.04 1.84
CA LEU A 36 -53.03 21.00 2.00
C LEU A 36 -53.11 20.60 3.48
N LEU A 37 -54.32 20.46 4.01
CA LEU A 37 -54.61 19.86 5.31
C LEU A 37 -55.44 18.61 5.07
N ASN A 38 -54.95 17.44 5.49
CA ASN A 38 -55.62 16.14 5.24
C ASN A 38 -55.99 15.90 3.76
N GLY A 39 -55.21 16.44 2.82
CA GLY A 39 -55.45 16.32 1.38
C GLY A 39 -56.41 17.35 0.78
N ILE A 40 -56.98 18.25 1.59
CA ILE A 40 -57.87 19.35 1.16
C ILE A 40 -57.05 20.63 1.03
N ASP A 41 -57.22 21.38 -0.05
CA ASP A 41 -56.56 22.68 -0.26
C ASP A 41 -57.18 23.74 0.65
N VAL A 42 -56.38 24.26 1.58
CA VAL A 42 -56.77 25.30 2.56
C VAL A 42 -56.00 26.60 2.32
N THR A 43 -55.40 26.77 1.14
CA THR A 43 -54.47 27.87 0.82
C THR A 43 -55.11 29.27 0.91
N ASN A 44 -56.42 29.37 0.68
CA ASN A 44 -57.19 30.61 0.72
C ASN A 44 -57.91 30.81 2.07
N ASP A 45 -58.05 29.75 2.87
CA ASP A 45 -58.70 29.79 4.19
C ASP A 45 -57.73 30.17 5.32
N LEU A 46 -56.42 30.11 5.04
CA LEU A 46 -55.36 30.49 5.98
C LEU A 46 -55.15 32.00 6.03
N ASN A 47 -54.97 32.53 7.25
CA ASN A 47 -54.51 33.91 7.44
C ASN A 47 -53.09 34.07 6.87
N GLN A 48 -52.77 35.27 6.38
CA GLN A 48 -51.48 35.61 5.79
C GLN A 48 -50.29 35.23 6.68
N VAL A 49 -50.39 35.49 7.99
CA VAL A 49 -49.35 35.13 8.98
C VAL A 49 -49.14 33.61 9.08
N GLN A 50 -50.22 32.83 9.07
CA GLN A 50 -50.14 31.36 9.15
C GLN A 50 -49.57 30.78 7.86
N LYS A 51 -49.99 31.31 6.70
CA LYS A 51 -49.49 30.92 5.38
C LYS A 51 -47.98 31.16 5.26
N GLU A 52 -47.50 32.32 5.68
CA GLU A 52 -46.07 32.64 5.71
C GLU A 52 -45.28 31.72 6.65
N LYS A 53 -45.83 31.42 7.84
CA LYS A 53 -45.21 30.48 8.80
C LYS A 53 -45.10 29.07 8.23
N ILE A 54 -46.15 28.56 7.60
CA ILE A 54 -46.18 27.23 6.97
C ILE A 54 -45.18 27.16 5.80
N MET A 55 -45.19 28.15 4.90
CA MET A 55 -44.30 28.19 3.74
C MET A 55 -42.83 28.36 4.14
N SER A 56 -42.52 29.21 5.12
CA SER A 56 -41.16 29.41 5.61
C SER A 56 -40.59 28.15 6.26
N LEU A 57 -41.37 27.45 7.08
CA LEU A 57 -40.98 26.16 7.66
C LEU A 57 -40.75 25.09 6.59
N ALA A 58 -41.60 25.03 5.55
CA ALA A 58 -41.45 24.07 4.48
C ALA A 58 -40.18 24.34 3.66
N LYS A 59 -39.90 25.62 3.39
CA LYS A 59 -38.66 26.07 2.74
C LYS A 59 -37.43 25.70 3.57
N LEU A 60 -37.47 25.95 4.88
CA LEU A 60 -36.36 25.63 5.79
C LEU A 60 -36.08 24.13 5.84
N LYS A 61 -37.11 23.28 5.99
CA LYS A 61 -36.95 21.81 5.91
C LYS A 61 -36.37 21.35 4.57
N ARG A 62 -36.80 21.97 3.46
CA ARG A 62 -36.27 21.66 2.13
C ARG A 62 -34.79 22.00 1.99
N GLU A 63 -34.37 23.16 2.52
CA GLU A 63 -32.98 23.58 2.53
C GLU A 63 -32.12 22.69 3.42
N GLN A 64 -32.62 22.30 4.59
CA GLN A 64 -31.95 21.34 5.48
C GLN A 64 -31.72 19.99 4.77
N LEU A 65 -32.76 19.40 4.17
CA LEU A 65 -32.62 18.14 3.43
C LEU A 65 -31.63 18.23 2.27
N LYS A 66 -31.66 19.34 1.51
CA LYS A 66 -30.67 19.57 0.43
C LYS A 66 -29.24 19.67 0.97
N ASN A 67 -29.05 20.31 2.11
CA ASN A 67 -27.73 20.46 2.72
C ASN A 67 -27.23 19.13 3.30
N GLU A 68 -28.09 18.36 3.94
CA GLU A 68 -27.78 17.01 4.42
C GLU A 68 -27.44 16.07 3.26
N GLU A 69 -28.20 16.11 2.15
CA GLU A 69 -27.91 15.29 0.98
C GLU A 69 -26.55 15.66 0.36
N LYS A 70 -26.24 16.96 0.27
CA LYS A 70 -24.92 17.44 -0.18
C LYS A 70 -23.81 16.98 0.76
N ALA A 71 -24.00 17.10 2.08
CA ALA A 71 -23.04 16.66 3.09
C ALA A 71 -22.80 15.14 2.99
N LEU A 72 -23.86 14.36 2.82
CA LEU A 72 -23.78 12.90 2.71
C LEU A 72 -23.14 12.46 1.38
N LYS A 73 -23.41 13.17 0.28
CA LYS A 73 -22.71 12.98 -1.00
C LYS A 73 -21.22 13.32 -0.88
N GLN A 74 -20.88 14.40 -0.18
CA GLN A 74 -19.49 14.81 0.03
C GLN A 74 -18.74 13.81 0.92
N ALA A 75 -19.32 13.42 2.06
CA ALA A 75 -18.77 12.39 2.94
C ALA A 75 -18.54 11.05 2.20
N LYS A 76 -19.47 10.64 1.32
CA LYS A 76 -19.29 9.45 0.47
C LYS A 76 -18.14 9.60 -0.53
N LYS A 77 -17.93 10.79 -1.11
CA LYS A 77 -16.79 11.06 -2.01
C LYS A 77 -15.48 11.02 -1.23
N ASP A 78 -15.43 11.65 -0.07
CA ASP A 78 -14.23 11.73 0.77
C ASP A 78 -13.85 10.35 1.31
N ALA A 79 -14.81 9.55 1.77
CA ALA A 79 -14.57 8.17 2.18
C ALA A 79 -14.05 7.29 1.02
N LYS A 80 -14.56 7.49 -0.20
CA LYS A 80 -14.05 6.79 -1.39
C LYS A 80 -12.62 7.24 -1.74
N ALA A 81 -12.32 8.53 -1.62
CA ALA A 81 -10.98 9.07 -1.86
C ALA A 81 -9.98 8.54 -0.83
N ALA A 82 -10.32 8.59 0.45
CA ALA A 82 -9.50 8.05 1.54
C ALA A 82 -9.23 6.54 1.36
N LYS A 83 -10.25 5.75 0.99
CA LYS A 83 -10.08 4.31 0.72
C LYS A 83 -9.17 4.03 -0.49
N LYS A 84 -9.18 4.90 -1.51
CA LYS A 84 -8.24 4.79 -2.64
C LYS A 84 -6.82 5.13 -2.21
N GLN A 85 -6.63 6.22 -1.46
CA GLN A 85 -5.32 6.62 -0.93
C GLN A 85 -4.74 5.54 -0.01
N GLU A 86 -5.52 4.97 0.89
CA GLU A 86 -5.06 3.90 1.78
C GLU A 86 -4.61 2.65 1.01
N LYS A 87 -5.36 2.27 -0.03
CA LYS A 87 -4.97 1.15 -0.92
C LYS A 87 -3.67 1.45 -1.65
N GLU A 88 -3.48 2.68 -2.13
CA GLU A 88 -2.27 3.08 -2.83
C GLU A 88 -1.06 3.11 -1.90
N LEU A 89 -1.19 3.69 -0.70
CA LEU A 89 -0.16 3.66 0.34
C LEU A 89 0.21 2.22 0.73
N LYS A 90 -0.76 1.32 0.84
CA LYS A 90 -0.51 -0.11 1.09
C LYS A 90 0.26 -0.78 -0.06
N ARG A 91 0.00 -0.41 -1.32
CA ARG A 91 0.73 -0.92 -2.48
C ARG A 91 2.16 -0.39 -2.51
N ILE A 92 2.35 0.92 -2.34
CA ILE A 92 3.67 1.55 -2.27
C ILE A 92 4.51 0.93 -1.16
N LYS A 93 3.95 0.79 0.05
CA LYS A 93 4.65 0.17 1.19
C LYS A 93 5.03 -1.29 0.93
N LYS A 94 4.19 -2.05 0.23
CA LYS A 94 4.52 -3.43 -0.18
C LYS A 94 5.61 -3.46 -1.25
N ALA A 95 5.58 -2.55 -2.21
CA ALA A 95 6.61 -2.44 -3.23
C ALA A 95 7.97 -2.07 -2.60
N GLN A 96 8.01 -1.05 -1.75
CA GLN A 96 9.20 -0.64 -0.99
C GLN A 96 9.78 -1.80 -0.16
N LYS A 97 8.94 -2.54 0.57
CA LYS A 97 9.42 -3.71 1.34
C LYS A 97 10.05 -4.78 0.45
N LYS A 98 9.52 -5.01 -0.76
CA LYS A 98 10.09 -5.97 -1.70
C LYS A 98 11.42 -5.49 -2.27
N THR A 99 11.52 -4.21 -2.63
CA THR A 99 12.77 -3.62 -3.11
C THR A 99 13.84 -3.63 -2.03
N ASP A 100 13.52 -3.26 -0.80
CA ASP A 100 14.46 -3.27 0.33
C ASP A 100 14.94 -4.68 0.64
N ALA A 101 14.04 -5.68 0.60
CA ALA A 101 14.42 -7.07 0.80
C ALA A 101 15.33 -7.58 -0.33
N ALA A 102 15.08 -7.17 -1.58
CA ALA A 102 15.92 -7.52 -2.72
C ALA A 102 17.31 -6.85 -2.64
N LEU A 103 17.37 -5.57 -2.27
CA LEU A 103 18.62 -4.84 -2.06
C LEU A 103 19.43 -5.48 -0.94
N LYS A 104 18.83 -5.74 0.23
CA LYS A 104 19.51 -6.43 1.34
C LYS A 104 20.03 -7.82 0.96
N LYS A 105 19.33 -8.56 0.10
CA LYS A 105 19.83 -9.85 -0.40
C LYS A 105 21.04 -9.65 -1.31
N LYS A 106 20.97 -8.69 -2.25
CA LYS A 106 22.09 -8.37 -3.13
C LYS A 106 23.32 -7.90 -2.35
N GLU A 107 23.15 -7.00 -1.39
CA GLU A 107 24.24 -6.53 -0.51
C GLU A 107 24.87 -7.68 0.26
N LYS A 108 24.06 -8.58 0.84
CA LYS A 108 24.59 -9.77 1.54
C LYS A 108 25.35 -10.71 0.61
N THR A 109 24.88 -10.91 -0.61
CA THR A 109 25.59 -11.74 -1.60
C THR A 109 26.89 -11.08 -2.03
N LEU A 110 26.88 -9.77 -2.28
CA LEU A 110 28.06 -9.01 -2.65
C LEU A 110 29.11 -9.02 -1.52
N ALA A 111 28.70 -8.77 -0.28
CA ALA A 111 29.59 -8.85 0.89
C ALA A 111 30.15 -10.27 1.12
N LYS A 112 29.38 -11.32 0.82
CA LYS A 112 29.90 -12.71 0.88
C LYS A 112 30.92 -12.97 -0.22
N LYS A 113 30.68 -12.45 -1.42
CA LYS A 113 31.58 -12.57 -2.56
C LYS A 113 32.89 -11.83 -2.31
N GLU A 114 32.83 -10.58 -1.87
CA GLU A 114 34.01 -9.78 -1.50
C GLU A 114 34.87 -10.51 -0.45
N LYS A 115 34.25 -11.04 0.62
CA LYS A 115 34.97 -11.83 1.62
C LYS A 115 35.60 -13.10 1.04
N ALA A 116 34.94 -13.76 0.10
CA ALA A 116 35.50 -14.94 -0.55
C ALA A 116 36.66 -14.59 -1.50
N GLU A 117 36.57 -13.47 -2.22
CA GLU A 117 37.66 -12.94 -3.05
C GLU A 117 38.88 -12.55 -2.21
N GLU A 118 38.65 -11.90 -1.07
CA GLU A 118 39.71 -11.53 -0.12
C GLU A 118 40.41 -12.79 0.45
N GLN A 119 39.65 -13.80 0.86
CA GLN A 119 40.19 -15.08 1.33
C GLN A 119 41.03 -15.78 0.26
N LEU A 120 40.56 -15.77 -1.00
CA LEU A 120 41.31 -16.34 -2.12
C LEU A 120 42.62 -15.57 -2.33
N LYS A 121 42.55 -14.23 -2.37
CA LYS A 121 43.73 -13.37 -2.54
C LYS A 121 44.77 -13.59 -1.45
N GLU A 122 44.34 -13.71 -0.20
CA GLU A 122 45.24 -13.99 0.93
C GLU A 122 45.88 -15.37 0.83
N ALA A 123 45.09 -16.41 0.53
CA ALA A 123 45.61 -17.76 0.35
C ALA A 123 46.63 -17.86 -0.80
N THR A 124 46.34 -17.22 -1.94
CA THR A 124 47.27 -17.17 -3.09
C THR A 124 48.57 -16.45 -2.71
N LYS A 125 48.47 -15.32 -1.99
CA LYS A 125 49.65 -14.58 -1.51
C LYS A 125 50.51 -15.38 -0.54
N GLU A 126 49.89 -16.17 0.34
CA GLU A 126 50.62 -17.09 1.23
C GLU A 126 51.35 -18.18 0.45
N LEU A 127 50.68 -18.79 -0.54
CA LEU A 127 51.26 -19.81 -1.41
C LEU A 127 52.46 -19.25 -2.19
N ASP A 128 52.32 -18.07 -2.80
CA ASP A 128 53.40 -17.45 -3.58
C ASP A 128 54.62 -17.14 -2.70
N LYS A 129 54.40 -16.57 -1.50
CA LYS A 129 55.49 -16.34 -0.55
C LYS A 129 56.18 -17.63 -0.12
N ALA A 130 55.41 -18.70 0.08
CA ALA A 130 55.96 -20.01 0.42
C ALA A 130 56.78 -20.59 -0.73
N LYS A 131 56.27 -20.53 -1.97
CA LYS A 131 56.97 -20.95 -3.19
C LYS A 131 58.26 -20.17 -3.38
N ASP A 132 58.24 -18.85 -3.20
CA ASP A 132 59.42 -17.99 -3.32
C ASP A 132 60.49 -18.34 -2.28
N LYS A 133 60.08 -18.56 -1.03
CA LYS A 133 61.01 -18.93 0.05
C LYS A 133 61.62 -20.30 -0.20
N TYR A 134 60.83 -21.28 -0.59
CA TYR A 134 61.29 -22.62 -0.97
C TYR A 134 62.28 -22.54 -2.15
N ASN A 135 61.91 -21.87 -3.24
CA ASN A 135 62.76 -21.68 -4.41
C ASN A 135 64.09 -20.99 -4.06
N LYS A 136 64.08 -20.03 -3.12
CA LYS A 136 65.29 -19.35 -2.64
C LYS A 136 66.19 -20.27 -1.82
N LEU A 137 65.63 -21.15 -1.00
CA LEU A 137 66.39 -22.14 -0.22
C LEU A 137 67.01 -23.18 -1.15
N LYS A 138 66.22 -23.70 -2.10
CA LYS A 138 66.67 -24.66 -3.11
C LYS A 138 67.81 -24.11 -3.98
N ARG A 139 67.67 -22.86 -4.46
CA ARG A 139 68.75 -22.19 -5.23
C ARG A 139 70.05 -21.98 -4.44
N LYS A 140 69.96 -21.90 -3.12
CA LYS A 140 71.13 -21.69 -2.25
C LYS A 140 71.71 -23.00 -1.71
N ASP A 141 71.16 -24.15 -2.13
CA ASP A 141 71.51 -25.47 -1.60
C ASP A 141 71.40 -25.55 -0.06
N LYS A 142 70.42 -24.82 0.50
CA LYS A 142 70.15 -24.74 1.95
C LYS A 142 68.92 -25.56 2.33
N ILE A 143 68.71 -26.69 1.67
CA ILE A 143 67.59 -27.59 1.93
C ILE A 143 68.10 -29.02 1.86
N ASP A 144 67.92 -29.79 2.94
CA ASP A 144 68.21 -31.21 2.96
C ASP A 144 66.97 -32.02 2.54
N ALA A 145 67.12 -33.34 2.42
CA ALA A 145 66.03 -34.21 1.96
C ALA A 145 64.81 -34.20 2.89
N ASP A 146 65.01 -34.09 4.20
CA ASP A 146 63.91 -34.08 5.18
C ASP A 146 63.17 -32.74 5.17
N ASP A 147 63.88 -31.62 5.06
CA ASP A 147 63.30 -30.29 4.93
C ASP A 147 62.61 -30.09 3.59
N GLU A 148 63.12 -30.70 2.51
CA GLU A 148 62.47 -30.75 1.21
C GLU A 148 61.06 -31.36 1.31
N LEU A 149 60.92 -32.50 2.01
CA LEU A 149 59.63 -33.13 2.26
C LEU A 149 58.69 -32.24 3.08
N LYS A 150 59.18 -31.58 4.14
CA LYS A 150 58.37 -30.63 4.93
C LYS A 150 57.89 -29.44 4.09
N TRP A 151 58.73 -28.94 3.19
CA TRP A 151 58.36 -27.86 2.29
C TRP A 151 57.31 -28.29 1.26
N GLN A 152 57.43 -29.50 0.72
CA GLN A 152 56.44 -30.08 -0.18
C GLN A 152 55.08 -30.23 0.50
N ASP A 153 55.03 -30.85 1.69
CA ASP A 153 53.79 -30.97 2.49
C ASP A 153 53.17 -29.59 2.82
N LYS A 154 54.00 -28.61 3.17
CA LYS A 154 53.53 -27.24 3.40
C LYS A 154 52.94 -26.59 2.15
N LEU A 155 53.58 -26.75 1.00
CA LEU A 155 53.10 -26.20 -0.27
C LEU A 155 51.81 -26.88 -0.70
N GLU A 156 51.69 -28.19 -0.54
CA GLU A 156 50.48 -28.95 -0.82
C GLU A 156 49.30 -28.47 0.04
N LYS A 157 49.51 -28.31 1.36
CA LYS A 157 48.50 -27.74 2.27
C LYS A 157 48.05 -26.33 1.86
N LEU A 158 48.98 -25.50 1.37
CA LEU A 158 48.65 -24.16 0.89
C LEU A 158 47.91 -24.18 -0.46
N ILE A 159 48.28 -25.08 -1.38
CA ILE A 159 47.55 -25.31 -2.64
C ILE A 159 46.12 -25.75 -2.34
N GLU A 160 45.93 -26.70 -1.43
CA GLU A 160 44.59 -27.10 -1.00
C GLU A 160 43.78 -25.94 -0.40
N LYS A 161 44.43 -25.04 0.34
CA LYS A 161 43.78 -23.85 0.92
C LYS A 161 43.30 -22.90 -0.19
N VAL A 162 44.10 -22.68 -1.23
CA VAL A 162 43.71 -21.90 -2.41
C VAL A 162 42.53 -22.58 -3.12
N ASP A 163 42.62 -23.88 -3.38
CA ASP A 163 41.56 -24.65 -4.05
C ASP A 163 40.22 -24.60 -3.28
N LYS A 164 40.28 -24.70 -1.95
CA LYS A 164 39.10 -24.58 -1.08
C LYS A 164 38.50 -23.17 -1.17
N ALA A 165 39.33 -22.12 -1.19
CA ALA A 165 38.88 -20.74 -1.34
C ALA A 165 38.27 -20.48 -2.73
N GLU A 166 38.88 -20.99 -3.80
CA GLU A 166 38.33 -20.91 -5.16
C GLU A 166 36.99 -21.62 -5.28
N LYS A 167 36.89 -22.86 -4.77
CA LYS A 167 35.64 -23.62 -4.76
C LYS A 167 34.54 -22.89 -4.00
N LYS A 168 34.89 -22.20 -2.91
CA LYS A 168 33.94 -21.39 -2.14
C LYS A 168 33.46 -20.19 -2.93
N LEU A 169 34.36 -19.48 -3.63
CA LEU A 169 34.00 -18.36 -4.50
C LEU A 169 33.14 -18.78 -5.69
N LYS A 170 33.45 -19.92 -6.32
CA LYS A 170 32.67 -20.48 -7.46
C LYS A 170 31.26 -20.94 -7.07
N LYS A 171 31.02 -21.23 -5.80
CA LYS A 171 29.72 -21.69 -5.27
C LYS A 171 28.80 -20.54 -4.82
N LEU A 172 29.31 -19.31 -4.71
CA LEU A 172 28.55 -18.13 -4.28
C LEU A 172 27.91 -17.41 -5.46
#